data_AF-Q4QYX2-F1
#
_entry.id   AF-Q4QYX2-F1
#
_cell.length_a   1.000
_cell.length_b   1.000
_cell.length_c   1.000
_cell.angle_alpha   90.00
_cell.angle_beta   90.00
_cell.angle_gamma   90.00
#
_symmetry.space_group_name_H-M   'P 1'
#
loop_
_entity.id
_entity.type
_entity.pdbx_description
1 polymer ?
#
loop_
_entity_poly.entity_id
_entity_poly.type
_entity_poly.pdbx_seq_one_letter_code
_entity_poly.pdbx_strand_id
1 'polypeptide(L)'
;TVTSLGNNQEVHVFNPKSGSCAAFLANYDTTSSAKVNFQNMQYELPPWSISILPDCKTAVFNTARLGAQSSLKQMTPVSTFSWQSYIEESASSSDDKTFTTDGLWEQLNVTRDASDYLWYMTNINIDSNEGFLKNGQDPLLTIWSAGHALHVFINGQLSGTVYGGVDNPKLTFSQNVKMRVGVNQLSLLSISVGLQNVGTHFEQWNTGVLGPVTLRGLNEGTRDLSKQQWSYKIGLKGEDLSLHTVSGSSSVEWVEGSSLAQKQPLTWYKTTFNAPAGNEPLALDMSTMGKGLIWINSQSIGRHWPGYIAHGSCGECNYAGTYTDKKCHTNCGQPSQRWYHVPRSWLNPTGNLLVVLKRVGW
;
A
#
# COMPACT_ATOMS: atom_id res chain seq x y z
N THR A 1 8.01 33.25 -34.22
CA THR A 1 9.44 33.26 -34.60
C THR A 1 10.27 32.94 -33.38
N VAL A 2 11.32 32.13 -33.53
CA VAL A 2 12.29 31.82 -32.46
C VAL A 2 13.62 32.48 -32.81
N THR A 3 14.21 33.20 -31.86
CA THR A 3 15.48 33.90 -32.05
C THR A 3 16.38 33.68 -30.85
N SER A 4 17.67 33.42 -31.06
CA SER A 4 18.66 33.35 -29.98
C SER A 4 18.92 34.75 -29.40
N LEU A 5 18.95 34.83 -28.07
CA LEU A 5 19.32 36.01 -27.29
C LEU A 5 20.69 35.85 -26.60
N GLY A 6 21.29 34.66 -26.69
CA GLY A 6 22.54 34.26 -26.05
C GLY A 6 22.79 32.77 -26.24
N ASN A 7 23.85 32.25 -25.60
CA ASN A 7 24.25 30.85 -25.76
C ASN A 7 23.16 29.86 -25.31
N ASN A 8 22.49 30.16 -24.20
CA ASN A 8 21.43 29.35 -23.59
C ASN A 8 20.10 30.12 -23.47
N GLN A 9 19.97 31.24 -24.19
CA GLN A 9 18.80 32.12 -24.09
C GLN A 9 18.13 32.29 -25.44
N GLU A 10 16.80 32.25 -25.44
CA GLU A 10 15.98 32.38 -26.62
C GLU A 10 14.78 33.29 -26.36
N VAL A 11 14.22 33.83 -27.44
CA VAL A 11 12.89 34.42 -27.44
C VAL A 11 11.98 33.72 -28.43
N HIS A 12 10.77 33.39 -27.98
CA HIS A 12 9.69 32.86 -28.79
C HIS A 12 8.62 33.95 -28.93
N VAL A 13 8.51 34.54 -30.12
CA VAL A 13 7.59 35.65 -30.41
C VAL A 13 6.40 35.18 -31.23
N PHE A 14 5.20 35.48 -30.76
CA PHE A 14 3.93 35.30 -31.45
C PHE A 14 3.36 36.69 -31.79
N ASN A 15 3.44 37.07 -33.06
CA ASN A 15 3.01 38.38 -33.55
C ASN A 15 2.10 38.21 -34.78
N PRO A 16 0.80 37.91 -34.59
CA PRO A 16 -0.16 37.83 -35.69
C PRO A 16 -0.35 39.17 -36.42
N LYS A 17 -0.81 39.11 -37.67
CA LYS A 17 -1.10 40.30 -38.50
C LYS A 17 -2.14 41.26 -37.89
N SER A 18 -2.92 40.81 -36.91
CA SER A 18 -3.87 41.61 -36.14
C SER A 18 -3.21 42.64 -35.22
N GLY A 19 -1.88 42.61 -35.05
CA GLY A 19 -1.11 43.60 -34.31
C GLY A 19 -0.95 43.33 -32.81
N SER A 20 -1.47 42.22 -32.29
CA SER A 20 -1.14 41.74 -30.95
C SER A 20 0.23 41.06 -30.95
N CYS A 21 0.96 41.11 -29.83
CA CYS A 21 2.29 40.52 -29.72
C CYS A 21 2.45 39.88 -28.35
N ALA A 22 2.84 38.61 -28.30
CA ALA A 22 3.27 37.93 -27.08
C ALA A 22 4.68 37.36 -27.26
N ALA A 23 5.50 37.43 -26.21
CA ALA A 23 6.86 36.88 -26.22
C ALA A 23 7.14 36.05 -24.97
N PHE A 24 7.92 34.99 -25.15
CA PHE A 24 8.45 34.16 -24.08
C PHE A 24 9.97 34.23 -24.14
N LEU A 25 10.58 34.79 -23.09
CA LEU A 25 12.04 34.91 -22.96
C LEU A 25 12.54 33.77 -22.09
N ALA A 26 13.25 32.81 -22.68
CA ALA A 26 13.72 31.61 -22.00
C ALA A 26 15.21 31.69 -21.65
N ASN A 27 15.57 31.21 -20.46
CA ASN A 27 16.94 30.90 -20.06
C ASN A 27 17.03 29.42 -19.70
N TYR A 28 17.71 28.63 -20.54
CA TYR A 28 17.91 27.20 -20.32
C TYR A 28 19.17 26.89 -19.50
N ASP A 29 19.94 27.90 -19.12
CA ASP A 29 21.07 27.71 -18.20
C ASP A 29 20.55 27.27 -16.83
N THR A 30 21.04 26.13 -16.32
CA THR A 30 20.54 25.55 -15.07
C THR A 30 21.23 26.10 -13.82
N THR A 31 22.28 26.92 -13.97
CA THR A 31 23.07 27.43 -12.85
C THR A 31 23.07 28.94 -12.76
N SER A 32 23.03 29.63 -13.90
CA SER A 32 23.34 31.06 -13.96
C SER A 32 22.16 31.89 -14.46
N SER A 33 21.92 33.01 -13.79
CA SER A 33 21.03 34.06 -14.30
C SER A 33 21.65 34.72 -15.53
N ALA A 34 20.81 35.16 -16.46
CA ALA A 34 21.23 35.86 -17.67
C ALA A 34 20.51 37.20 -17.81
N LYS A 35 21.24 38.22 -18.28
CA LYS A 35 20.64 39.49 -18.73
C LYS A 35 20.55 39.47 -20.25
N VAL A 36 19.35 39.62 -20.78
CA VAL A 36 19.09 39.61 -22.23
C VAL A 36 18.43 40.90 -22.67
N ASN A 37 18.68 41.31 -23.92
CA ASN A 37 18.04 42.47 -24.52
C ASN A 37 17.00 42.02 -25.56
N PHE A 38 15.76 42.48 -25.41
CA PHE A 38 14.67 42.21 -26.36
C PHE A 38 13.87 43.49 -26.58
N GLN A 39 13.66 43.89 -27.85
CA GLN A 39 12.97 45.13 -28.24
C GLN A 39 13.44 46.38 -27.46
N ASN A 40 14.76 46.57 -27.37
CA ASN A 40 15.43 47.67 -26.65
C ASN A 40 15.14 47.72 -25.12
N MET A 41 14.61 46.65 -24.53
CA MET A 41 14.47 46.48 -23.09
C MET A 41 15.36 45.36 -22.59
N GLN A 42 15.86 45.51 -21.36
CA GLN A 42 16.70 44.51 -20.70
C GLN A 42 15.85 43.69 -19.73
N TYR A 43 16.00 42.37 -19.78
CA TYR A 43 15.33 41.43 -18.89
C TYR A 43 16.36 40.56 -18.18
N GLU A 44 16.16 40.39 -16.88
CA GLU A 44 16.93 39.44 -16.07
C GLU A 44 16.15 38.14 -15.94
N LEU A 45 16.72 37.07 -16.46
CA LEU A 45 16.16 35.73 -16.45
C LEU A 45 16.91 34.89 -15.41
N PRO A 46 16.26 34.43 -14.33
CA PRO A 46 16.82 33.42 -13.44
C PRO A 46 17.24 32.14 -14.19
N PRO A 47 18.06 31.26 -13.59
CA PRO A 47 18.37 29.95 -14.16
C PRO A 47 17.08 29.18 -14.45
N TRP A 48 17.06 28.40 -15.53
CA TRP A 48 15.99 27.47 -15.88
C TRP A 48 14.59 28.09 -15.79
N SER A 49 14.41 29.25 -16.43
CA SER A 49 13.19 30.04 -16.31
C SER A 49 12.72 30.67 -17.61
N ILE A 50 11.43 30.98 -17.67
CA ILE A 50 10.80 31.69 -18.78
C ILE A 50 10.05 32.90 -18.23
N SER A 51 10.32 34.09 -18.79
CA SER A 51 9.51 35.30 -18.59
C SER A 51 8.45 35.43 -19.68
N ILE A 52 7.22 35.74 -19.29
CA ILE A 52 6.06 35.88 -20.18
C ILE A 52 5.72 37.35 -20.36
N LEU A 53 5.72 37.82 -21.60
CA LEU A 53 5.43 39.19 -22.00
C LEU A 53 4.19 39.21 -22.91
N PRO A 54 2.97 39.42 -22.38
CA PRO A 54 1.72 39.35 -23.15
C PRO A 54 1.57 40.43 -24.22
N ASP A 55 2.38 41.49 -24.13
CA ASP A 55 2.43 42.64 -25.04
C ASP A 55 3.81 42.80 -25.72
N CYS A 56 4.69 41.80 -25.58
CA CYS A 56 6.11 41.83 -25.97
C CYS A 56 6.96 42.90 -25.26
N LYS A 57 6.45 43.53 -24.19
CA LYS A 57 7.14 44.61 -23.48
C LYS A 57 7.23 44.35 -21.98
N THR A 58 6.12 44.14 -21.30
CA THR A 58 6.08 44.01 -19.84
C THR A 58 6.10 42.54 -19.44
N ALA A 59 7.14 42.14 -18.70
CA ALA A 59 7.18 40.81 -18.10
C ALA A 59 6.20 40.75 -16.91
N VAL A 60 5.08 40.06 -17.08
CA VAL A 60 4.04 39.94 -16.04
C VAL A 60 4.24 38.72 -15.15
N PHE A 61 5.02 37.74 -15.62
CA PHE A 61 5.28 36.49 -14.92
C PHE A 61 6.66 35.95 -15.30
N ASN A 62 7.32 35.30 -14.35
CA ASN A 62 8.48 34.46 -14.61
C ASN A 62 8.34 33.16 -13.81
N THR A 63 8.62 32.02 -14.45
CA THR A 63 8.41 30.68 -13.87
C THR A 63 9.22 30.40 -12.61
N ALA A 64 10.32 31.12 -12.37
CA ALA A 64 11.18 30.97 -11.20
C ALA A 64 10.98 32.08 -10.14
N ARG A 65 10.18 33.11 -10.43
CA ARG A 65 9.87 34.20 -9.49
C ARG A 65 8.50 33.95 -8.85
N LEU A 66 8.52 33.31 -7.69
CA LEU A 66 7.33 32.99 -6.93
C LEU A 66 6.84 34.21 -6.14
N GLY A 67 5.63 34.68 -6.44
CA GLY A 67 4.93 35.73 -5.66
C GLY A 67 4.04 35.18 -4.54
N ALA A 68 3.85 33.87 -4.48
CA ALA A 68 3.02 33.21 -3.48
C ALA A 68 3.84 32.84 -2.23
N GLN A 69 3.20 32.88 -1.06
CA GLN A 69 3.79 32.40 0.19
C GLN A 69 3.76 30.88 0.26
N SER A 70 4.84 30.28 0.76
CA SER A 70 4.90 28.85 1.05
C SER A 70 4.07 28.51 2.28
N SER A 71 3.31 27.41 2.21
CA SER A 71 2.60 26.84 3.37
C SER A 71 3.24 25.50 3.75
N LEU A 72 3.47 25.32 5.05
CA LEU A 72 3.94 24.05 5.59
C LEU A 72 2.75 23.26 6.13
N LYS A 73 2.66 21.99 5.75
CA LYS A 73 1.62 21.10 6.24
C LYS A 73 1.91 20.74 7.70
N GLN A 74 0.89 20.84 8.54
CA GLN A 74 0.97 20.43 9.94
C GLN A 74 -0.23 19.55 10.29
N MET A 75 0.03 18.45 11.00
CA MET A 75 -0.99 17.53 11.48
C MET A 75 -0.97 17.56 13.02
N THR A 76 -2.03 18.07 13.63
CA THR A 76 -2.15 18.19 15.09
C THR A 76 -3.16 17.16 15.63
N PRO A 77 -2.84 16.44 16.72
CA PRO A 77 -3.79 15.53 17.35
C PRO A 77 -4.98 16.30 17.93
N VAL A 78 -6.21 15.84 17.62
CA VAL A 78 -7.46 16.47 18.08
C VAL A 78 -8.37 15.54 18.90
N SER A 79 -8.09 14.23 18.91
CA SER A 79 -8.86 13.23 19.65
C SER A 79 -8.01 12.00 19.97
N THR A 80 -8.42 11.26 20.99
CA THR A 80 -7.98 9.89 21.29
C THR A 80 -9.16 8.93 21.18
N PHE A 81 -8.89 7.63 21.13
CA PHE A 81 -9.92 6.59 20.95
C PHE A 81 -9.83 5.53 22.04
N SER A 82 -10.99 5.04 22.47
CA SER A 82 -11.12 3.85 23.31
C SER A 82 -11.55 2.68 22.43
N TRP A 83 -10.69 1.67 22.34
CA TRP A 83 -10.83 0.58 21.38
C TRP A 83 -11.46 -0.67 21.99
N GLN A 84 -12.17 -1.39 21.13
CA GLN A 84 -12.52 -2.79 21.31
C GLN A 84 -11.87 -3.60 20.18
N SER A 85 -11.61 -4.89 20.40
CA SER A 85 -10.99 -5.77 19.40
C SER A 85 -11.70 -7.10 19.24
N TYR A 86 -11.56 -7.69 18.06
CA TYR A 86 -11.98 -9.05 17.73
C TYR A 86 -10.86 -9.71 16.92
N ILE A 87 -10.39 -10.88 17.34
CA ILE A 87 -9.34 -11.62 16.64
C ILE A 87 -10.01 -12.49 15.57
N GLU A 88 -9.58 -12.31 14.33
CA GLU A 88 -9.98 -13.15 13.20
C GLU A 88 -9.23 -14.48 13.28
N GLU A 89 -9.97 -15.58 13.25
CA GLU A 89 -9.41 -16.92 13.27
C GLU A 89 -8.88 -17.31 11.89
N SER A 90 -7.85 -18.16 11.85
CA SER A 90 -7.39 -18.75 10.59
C SER A 90 -8.47 -19.66 10.00
N ALA A 91 -8.68 -19.59 8.69
CA ALA A 91 -9.64 -20.46 8.03
C ALA A 91 -9.23 -21.94 8.12
N SER A 92 -10.23 -22.81 8.26
CA SER A 92 -10.11 -24.25 8.17
C SER A 92 -10.83 -24.78 6.93
N SER A 93 -10.38 -25.94 6.41
CA SER A 93 -11.08 -26.62 5.30
C SER A 93 -12.48 -27.10 5.67
N SER A 94 -12.83 -27.12 6.97
CA SER A 94 -14.16 -27.43 7.48
C SER A 94 -15.08 -26.20 7.60
N ASP A 95 -14.59 -25.00 7.30
CA ASP A 95 -15.38 -23.78 7.40
C ASP A 95 -16.49 -23.74 6.33
N ASP A 96 -17.55 -22.98 6.63
CA ASP A 96 -18.58 -22.65 5.64
C ASP A 96 -17.99 -21.90 4.45
N LYS A 97 -18.66 -22.03 3.29
CA LYS A 97 -18.29 -21.41 2.00
C LYS A 97 -16.90 -21.79 1.48
N THR A 98 -16.35 -22.91 1.95
CA THR A 98 -15.15 -23.50 1.38
C THR A 98 -15.47 -24.35 0.15
N PHE A 99 -14.54 -24.42 -0.79
CA PHE A 99 -14.62 -25.34 -1.93
C PHE A 99 -13.25 -25.94 -2.21
N THR A 100 -13.21 -27.09 -2.89
CA THR A 100 -11.95 -27.82 -3.14
C THR A 100 -11.66 -27.99 -4.62
N THR A 101 -10.38 -27.99 -4.97
CA THR A 101 -9.88 -28.40 -6.29
C THR A 101 -8.59 -29.20 -6.12
N ASP A 102 -8.28 -30.02 -7.12
CA ASP A 102 -6.95 -30.59 -7.25
C ASP A 102 -5.99 -29.50 -7.74
N GLY A 103 -4.93 -29.28 -6.97
CA GLY A 103 -3.88 -28.32 -7.27
C GLY A 103 -4.19 -26.85 -6.92
N LEU A 104 -3.24 -25.99 -7.31
CA LEU A 104 -3.20 -24.57 -6.97
C LEU A 104 -3.85 -23.70 -8.06
N TRP A 105 -4.77 -22.82 -7.66
CA TRP A 105 -5.46 -21.88 -8.56
C TRP A 105 -5.01 -20.43 -8.34
N GLU A 106 -5.01 -19.66 -9.42
CA GLU A 106 -4.64 -18.25 -9.41
C GLU A 106 -5.68 -17.41 -8.64
N GLN A 107 -5.21 -16.45 -7.84
CA GLN A 107 -6.06 -15.72 -6.90
C GLN A 107 -7.12 -14.87 -7.58
N LEU A 108 -6.78 -14.09 -8.61
CA LEU A 108 -7.73 -13.21 -9.31
C LEU A 108 -8.84 -14.02 -10.00
N ASN A 109 -8.51 -15.18 -10.56
CA ASN A 109 -9.47 -16.11 -11.16
C ASN A 109 -10.48 -16.63 -10.13
N VAL A 110 -10.02 -16.91 -8.91
CA VAL A 110 -10.86 -17.38 -7.80
C VAL A 110 -11.70 -16.25 -7.19
N THR A 111 -11.06 -15.16 -6.79
CA THR A 111 -11.72 -14.08 -6.03
C THR A 111 -12.54 -13.15 -6.91
N ARG A 112 -12.23 -13.07 -8.22
CA ARG A 112 -12.77 -12.04 -9.12
C ARG A 112 -12.62 -10.62 -8.55
N ASP A 113 -11.54 -10.40 -7.80
CA ASP A 113 -11.24 -9.16 -7.07
C ASP A 113 -12.33 -8.73 -6.06
N ALA A 114 -13.20 -9.65 -5.63
CA ALA A 114 -14.24 -9.35 -4.64
C ALA A 114 -13.68 -9.13 -3.23
N SER A 115 -12.48 -9.64 -2.95
CA SER A 115 -11.72 -9.41 -1.72
C SER A 115 -10.22 -9.46 -2.00
N ASP A 116 -9.45 -8.71 -1.21
CA ASP A 116 -7.98 -8.77 -1.21
C ASP A 116 -7.46 -10.14 -0.74
N TYR A 117 -8.31 -10.92 -0.07
CA TYR A 117 -7.92 -12.11 0.70
C TYR A 117 -8.39 -13.40 0.03
N LEU A 118 -7.46 -14.36 -0.10
CA LEU A 118 -7.78 -15.73 -0.47
C LEU A 118 -7.04 -16.71 0.43
N TRP A 119 -7.79 -17.58 1.10
CA TRP A 119 -7.23 -18.71 1.81
C TRP A 119 -6.95 -19.88 0.86
N TYR A 120 -5.75 -20.42 0.91
CA TYR A 120 -5.37 -21.71 0.33
C TYR A 120 -5.08 -22.67 1.47
N MET A 121 -5.81 -23.79 1.55
CA MET A 121 -5.71 -24.71 2.67
C MET A 121 -5.50 -26.14 2.20
N THR A 122 -4.62 -26.87 2.87
CA THR A 122 -4.43 -28.30 2.61
C THR A 122 -4.02 -29.03 3.89
N ASN A 123 -4.14 -30.35 3.87
CA ASN A 123 -3.80 -31.20 5.00
C ASN A 123 -2.49 -31.94 4.71
N ILE A 124 -1.60 -31.96 5.70
CA ILE A 124 -0.31 -32.65 5.63
C ILE A 124 -0.34 -33.76 6.68
N ASN A 125 -0.42 -35.01 6.23
CA ASN A 125 -0.29 -36.15 7.12
C ASN A 125 1.18 -36.46 7.41
N ILE A 126 1.53 -36.57 8.70
CA ILE A 126 2.87 -36.87 9.19
C ILE A 126 2.84 -38.21 9.90
N ASP A 127 3.66 -39.15 9.44
CA ASP A 127 3.72 -40.49 10.01
C ASP A 127 4.43 -40.48 11.37
N SER A 128 4.01 -41.36 12.27
CA SER A 128 4.56 -41.45 13.63
C SER A 128 6.03 -41.90 13.67
N ASN A 129 6.56 -42.42 12.56
CA ASN A 129 7.94 -42.88 12.43
C ASN A 129 8.88 -41.84 11.77
N GLU A 130 8.38 -40.63 11.49
CA GLU A 130 9.17 -39.55 10.87
C GLU A 130 10.43 -39.24 11.66
N GLY A 131 11.56 -39.16 10.96
CA GLY A 131 12.88 -39.01 11.58
C GLY A 131 13.03 -37.70 12.36
N PHE A 132 12.39 -36.63 11.86
CA PHE A 132 12.43 -35.31 12.46
C PHE A 132 11.80 -35.28 13.88
N LEU A 133 10.80 -36.14 14.12
CA LEU A 133 10.16 -36.29 15.43
C LEU A 133 11.11 -36.86 16.49
N LYS A 134 12.09 -37.68 16.08
CA LYS A 134 13.04 -38.35 16.98
C LYS A 134 14.26 -37.49 17.29
N ASN A 135 14.71 -36.70 16.33
CA ASN A 135 15.92 -35.90 16.44
C ASN A 135 15.64 -34.43 16.84
N GLY A 136 14.36 -34.04 16.98
CA GLY A 136 13.94 -32.70 17.37
C GLY A 136 14.14 -31.64 16.29
N GLN A 137 14.34 -32.04 15.03
CA GLN A 137 14.38 -31.12 13.90
C GLN A 137 12.97 -30.85 13.40
N ASP A 138 12.76 -29.65 12.85
CA ASP A 138 11.50 -29.28 12.20
C ASP A 138 11.68 -29.37 10.67
N PRO A 139 10.71 -29.92 9.90
CA PRO A 139 10.80 -29.95 8.45
C PRO A 139 10.76 -28.53 7.86
N LEU A 140 11.42 -28.36 6.70
CA LEU A 140 11.51 -27.08 6.00
C LEU A 140 10.35 -26.93 5.01
N LEU A 141 9.46 -25.98 5.26
CA LEU A 141 8.35 -25.63 4.37
C LEU A 141 8.78 -24.48 3.45
N THR A 142 8.66 -24.68 2.13
CA THR A 142 8.91 -23.66 1.12
C THR A 142 7.66 -23.42 0.27
N ILE A 143 7.22 -22.16 0.15
CA ILE A 143 6.03 -21.76 -0.60
C ILE A 143 6.39 -20.63 -1.56
N TRP A 144 6.07 -20.81 -2.84
CA TRP A 144 6.19 -19.78 -3.86
C TRP A 144 4.81 -19.19 -4.18
N SER A 145 4.77 -17.86 -4.30
CA SER A 145 3.57 -17.12 -4.68
C SER A 145 3.92 -16.00 -5.64
N ALA A 146 3.00 -15.70 -6.55
CA ALA A 146 3.10 -14.60 -7.48
C ALA A 146 2.87 -13.23 -6.80
N GLY A 147 2.49 -13.21 -5.53
CA GLY A 147 2.34 -12.00 -4.73
C GLY A 147 0.96 -11.85 -4.10
N HIS A 148 0.70 -10.79 -3.34
CA HIS A 148 1.62 -9.68 -2.99
C HIS A 148 2.13 -9.77 -1.55
N ALA A 149 1.38 -10.43 -0.68
CA ALA A 149 1.80 -10.81 0.66
C ALA A 149 1.22 -12.19 1.02
N LEU A 150 1.88 -12.88 1.94
CA LEU A 150 1.50 -14.21 2.38
C LEU A 150 1.69 -14.34 3.88
N HIS A 151 0.63 -14.80 4.56
CA HIS A 151 0.71 -15.32 5.93
C HIS A 151 0.59 -16.84 5.90
N VAL A 152 1.46 -17.52 6.64
CA VAL A 152 1.50 -18.98 6.70
C VAL A 152 1.09 -19.43 8.09
N PHE A 153 0.03 -20.22 8.18
CA PHE A 153 -0.48 -20.78 9.42
C PHE A 153 -0.32 -22.31 9.42
N ILE A 154 0.15 -22.84 10.54
CA ILE A 154 0.25 -24.28 10.80
C ILE A 154 -0.60 -24.59 12.02
N ASN A 155 -1.59 -25.46 11.86
CA ASN A 155 -2.52 -25.84 12.93
C ASN A 155 -3.15 -24.62 13.64
N GLY A 156 -3.51 -23.59 12.85
CA GLY A 156 -4.11 -22.34 13.32
C GLY A 156 -3.14 -21.32 13.93
N GLN A 157 -1.85 -21.64 14.05
CA GLN A 157 -0.84 -20.71 14.58
C GLN A 157 -0.04 -20.06 13.45
N LEU A 158 0.16 -18.74 13.53
CA LEU A 158 0.98 -18.03 12.55
C LEU A 158 2.44 -18.51 12.64
N SER A 159 2.93 -19.09 11.56
CA SER A 159 4.34 -19.48 11.42
C SER A 159 5.21 -18.35 10.87
N GLY A 160 4.66 -17.50 10.00
CA GLY A 160 5.40 -16.34 9.51
C GLY A 160 4.69 -15.57 8.39
N THR A 161 5.34 -14.47 7.99
CA THR A 161 4.81 -13.49 7.03
C THR A 161 5.89 -13.06 6.06
N VAL A 162 5.57 -12.97 4.78
CA VAL A 162 6.43 -12.41 3.73
C VAL A 162 5.61 -11.50 2.80
N TYR A 163 6.24 -10.50 2.20
CA TYR A 163 5.60 -9.58 1.25
C TYR A 163 6.60 -9.12 0.18
N GLY A 164 6.08 -8.85 -1.02
CA GLY A 164 6.83 -8.30 -2.14
C GLY A 164 6.85 -6.77 -2.15
N GLY A 165 7.67 -6.21 -3.04
CA GLY A 165 7.66 -4.79 -3.39
C GLY A 165 6.85 -4.53 -4.66
N VAL A 166 6.69 -3.26 -5.06
CA VAL A 166 5.97 -2.90 -6.29
C VAL A 166 6.61 -3.52 -7.53
N ASP A 167 7.93 -3.41 -7.67
CA ASP A 167 8.67 -3.92 -8.84
C ASP A 167 8.81 -5.45 -8.83
N ASN A 168 8.76 -6.07 -7.64
CA ASN A 168 8.93 -7.51 -7.46
C ASN A 168 7.86 -8.03 -6.48
N PRO A 169 6.64 -8.30 -7.00
CA PRO A 169 5.52 -8.75 -6.17
C PRO A 169 5.64 -10.22 -5.75
N LYS A 170 6.36 -11.02 -6.55
CA LYS A 170 6.62 -12.44 -6.28
C LYS A 170 7.33 -12.63 -4.93
N LEU A 171 7.00 -13.71 -4.23
CA LEU A 171 7.50 -13.96 -2.89
C LEU A 171 7.72 -15.44 -2.64
N THR A 172 8.69 -15.72 -1.76
CA THR A 172 9.02 -17.07 -1.29
C THR A 172 9.04 -17.06 0.23
N PHE A 173 8.21 -17.90 0.84
CA PHE A 173 8.34 -18.25 2.25
C PHE A 173 9.20 -19.51 2.35
N SER A 174 10.20 -19.52 3.23
CA SER A 174 11.04 -20.70 3.49
C SER A 174 11.47 -20.71 4.95
N GLN A 175 10.85 -21.57 5.77
CA GLN A 175 11.14 -21.68 7.20
C GLN A 175 10.90 -23.10 7.71
N ASN A 176 11.62 -23.49 8.77
CA ASN A 176 11.35 -24.71 9.51
C ASN A 176 10.04 -24.55 10.30
N VAL A 177 9.14 -25.53 10.19
CA VAL A 177 7.80 -25.47 10.75
C VAL A 177 7.51 -26.64 11.67
N LYS A 178 6.93 -26.36 12.83
CA LYS A 178 6.55 -27.38 13.80
C LYS A 178 5.37 -28.19 13.30
N MET A 179 5.55 -29.50 13.22
CA MET A 179 4.53 -30.45 12.80
C MET A 179 4.31 -31.51 13.88
N ARG A 180 3.06 -31.94 14.06
CA ARG A 180 2.70 -33.05 14.97
C ARG A 180 2.44 -34.33 14.19
N VAL A 181 2.45 -35.47 14.88
CA VAL A 181 2.02 -36.75 14.30
C VAL A 181 0.56 -36.66 13.84
N GLY A 182 0.25 -37.26 12.69
CA GLY A 182 -1.07 -37.26 12.07
C GLY A 182 -1.32 -36.02 11.20
N VAL A 183 -2.57 -35.57 11.18
CA VAL A 183 -3.01 -34.49 10.28
C VAL A 183 -2.61 -33.12 10.83
N ASN A 184 -1.84 -32.40 10.02
CA ASN A 184 -1.50 -31.00 10.21
C ASN A 184 -2.25 -30.15 9.18
N GLN A 185 -2.85 -29.06 9.63
CA GLN A 185 -3.53 -28.12 8.75
C GLN A 185 -2.57 -27.02 8.32
N LEU A 186 -2.34 -26.90 7.02
CA LEU A 186 -1.65 -25.77 6.41
C LEU A 186 -2.69 -24.80 5.87
N SER A 187 -2.76 -23.60 6.43
CA SER A 187 -3.63 -22.52 5.94
C SER A 187 -2.78 -21.33 5.51
N LEU A 188 -2.90 -20.94 4.25
CA LEU A 188 -2.15 -19.85 3.64
C LEU A 188 -3.10 -18.71 3.35
N LEU A 189 -2.86 -17.53 3.92
CA LEU A 189 -3.61 -16.34 3.58
C LEU A 189 -2.82 -15.54 2.54
N SER A 190 -3.24 -15.64 1.29
CA SER A 190 -2.72 -14.85 0.17
C SER A 190 -3.44 -13.52 0.07
N ILE A 191 -2.68 -12.46 -0.23
CA ILE A 191 -3.17 -11.09 -0.15
C ILE A 191 -2.76 -10.29 -1.39
N SER A 192 -3.73 -9.75 -2.11
CA SER A 192 -3.50 -8.76 -3.17
C SER A 192 -3.43 -7.34 -2.58
N VAL A 193 -2.67 -6.43 -3.21
CA VAL A 193 -2.54 -5.04 -2.76
C VAL A 193 -2.72 -4.12 -3.96
N GLY A 194 -3.94 -4.14 -4.50
CA GLY A 194 -4.20 -3.62 -5.85
C GLY A 194 -3.73 -4.59 -6.93
N LEU A 195 -4.20 -4.35 -8.15
CA LEU A 195 -3.81 -5.09 -9.35
C LEU A 195 -2.89 -4.23 -10.20
N GLN A 196 -2.13 -4.89 -11.07
CA GLN A 196 -1.19 -4.25 -11.98
C GLN A 196 -1.96 -3.37 -12.97
N ASN A 197 -1.42 -2.19 -13.28
CA ASN A 197 -2.09 -1.18 -14.08
C ASN A 197 -1.22 -0.59 -15.21
N VAL A 198 -0.01 -1.11 -15.40
CA VAL A 198 0.92 -0.68 -16.46
C VAL A 198 1.88 -1.82 -16.82
N GLY A 199 2.22 -1.95 -18.10
CA GLY A 199 3.09 -3.00 -18.63
C GLY A 199 2.50 -3.69 -19.87
N THR A 200 3.34 -4.29 -20.71
CA THR A 200 2.83 -5.11 -21.81
C THR A 200 2.23 -6.39 -21.25
N HIS A 201 0.98 -6.70 -21.60
CA HIS A 201 0.25 -7.88 -21.12
C HIS A 201 0.12 -7.98 -19.59
N PHE A 202 0.05 -6.86 -18.87
CA PHE A 202 -0.08 -6.88 -17.40
C PHE A 202 -1.35 -7.59 -16.93
N GLU A 203 -2.38 -7.68 -17.78
CA GLU A 203 -3.61 -8.44 -17.53
C GLU A 203 -3.40 -9.95 -17.39
N GLN A 204 -2.24 -10.47 -17.83
CA GLN A 204 -1.88 -11.89 -17.75
C GLN A 204 -0.99 -12.20 -16.53
N TRP A 205 -0.61 -11.20 -15.73
CA TRP A 205 0.28 -11.41 -14.59
C TRP A 205 -0.49 -12.02 -13.41
N ASN A 206 -0.01 -13.16 -12.94
CA ASN A 206 -0.68 -13.93 -11.89
C ASN A 206 -0.56 -13.27 -10.51
N THR A 207 -1.52 -13.57 -9.64
CA THR A 207 -1.50 -13.26 -8.20
C THR A 207 -1.74 -14.54 -7.38
N GLY A 208 -1.16 -14.60 -6.18
CA GLY A 208 -1.40 -15.67 -5.21
C GLY A 208 -0.52 -16.91 -5.34
N VAL A 209 -0.87 -17.95 -4.59
CA VAL A 209 -0.04 -19.14 -4.41
C VAL A 209 -0.22 -20.10 -5.58
N LEU A 210 0.69 -20.07 -6.54
CA LEU A 210 0.75 -21.01 -7.66
C LEU A 210 1.87 -22.05 -7.53
N GLY A 211 2.59 -22.01 -6.42
CA GLY A 211 3.63 -22.96 -6.10
C GLY A 211 4.93 -22.75 -6.88
N PRO A 212 5.91 -23.64 -6.68
CA PRO A 212 5.79 -24.89 -5.92
C PRO A 212 5.60 -24.67 -4.41
N VAL A 213 4.91 -25.62 -3.76
CA VAL A 213 4.77 -25.74 -2.30
C VAL A 213 5.41 -27.06 -1.87
N THR A 214 6.52 -27.01 -1.15
CA THR A 214 7.30 -28.21 -0.80
C THR A 214 7.59 -28.31 0.68
N LEU A 215 7.62 -29.54 1.20
CA LEU A 215 8.01 -29.87 2.57
C LEU A 215 9.20 -30.83 2.53
N ARG A 216 10.37 -30.33 2.95
CA ARG A 216 11.63 -31.09 2.96
C ARG A 216 11.98 -31.55 4.37
N GLY A 217 12.64 -32.70 4.48
CA GLY A 217 13.12 -33.25 5.75
C GLY A 217 12.20 -34.34 6.31
N LEU A 218 11.35 -34.92 5.45
CA LEU A 218 10.61 -36.14 5.74
C LEU A 218 11.49 -37.37 5.44
N ASN A 219 11.12 -38.53 5.96
CA ASN A 219 11.76 -39.80 5.65
C ASN A 219 11.76 -40.11 4.15
N GLU A 220 10.68 -39.73 3.45
CA GLU A 220 10.54 -39.82 1.98
C GLU A 220 11.33 -38.74 1.22
N GLY A 221 12.08 -37.88 1.92
CA GLY A 221 12.86 -36.79 1.35
C GLY A 221 12.09 -35.48 1.30
N THR A 222 11.53 -35.14 0.14
CA THR A 222 10.78 -33.89 -0.08
C THR A 222 9.43 -34.19 -0.70
N ARG A 223 8.36 -33.74 -0.04
CA ARG A 223 7.00 -33.84 -0.54
C ARG A 223 6.61 -32.57 -1.29
N ASP A 224 6.10 -32.71 -2.50
CA ASP A 224 5.45 -31.62 -3.23
C ASP A 224 3.95 -31.62 -2.93
N LEU A 225 3.45 -30.54 -2.35
CA LEU A 225 2.05 -30.35 -1.96
C LEU A 225 1.23 -29.70 -3.08
N SER A 226 1.87 -29.22 -4.16
CA SER A 226 1.24 -28.37 -5.19
C SER A 226 0.14 -29.06 -5.98
N LYS A 227 0.16 -30.40 -6.07
CA LYS A 227 -0.83 -31.22 -6.80
C LYS A 227 -1.85 -31.92 -5.90
N GLN A 228 -1.78 -31.70 -4.59
CA GLN A 228 -2.75 -32.27 -3.66
C GLN A 228 -4.10 -31.56 -3.77
N GLN A 229 -5.10 -32.07 -3.05
CA GLN A 229 -6.36 -31.35 -2.91
C GLN A 229 -6.14 -30.10 -2.06
N TRP A 230 -6.57 -28.96 -2.58
CA TRP A 230 -6.57 -27.67 -1.90
C TRP A 230 -8.00 -27.19 -1.67
N SER A 231 -8.28 -26.70 -0.47
CA SER A 231 -9.52 -26.01 -0.12
C SER A 231 -9.30 -24.50 -0.17
N TYR A 232 -10.33 -23.75 -0.58
CA TYR A 232 -10.28 -22.32 -0.79
C TYR A 232 -11.39 -21.62 -0.03
N LYS A 233 -11.10 -20.41 0.47
CA LYS A 233 -12.10 -19.50 1.05
C LYS A 233 -11.80 -18.07 0.62
N ILE A 234 -12.76 -17.43 -0.04
CA ILE A 234 -12.65 -16.04 -0.48
C ILE A 234 -12.97 -15.13 0.71
N GLY A 235 -12.11 -14.15 0.97
CA GLY A 235 -12.32 -13.14 2.01
C GLY A 235 -12.04 -13.63 3.45
N LEU A 236 -12.43 -12.77 4.39
CA LEU A 236 -12.34 -13.01 5.84
C LEU A 236 -13.73 -13.23 6.45
N LYS A 237 -13.80 -13.94 7.58
CA LYS A 237 -15.03 -14.10 8.38
C LYS A 237 -15.58 -12.73 8.80
N GLY A 238 -14.72 -11.78 9.17
CA GLY A 238 -15.15 -10.42 9.47
C GLY A 238 -15.71 -9.64 8.26
N GLU A 239 -15.31 -10.01 7.02
CA GLU A 239 -15.93 -9.46 5.80
C GLU A 239 -17.31 -10.08 5.57
N ASP A 240 -17.43 -11.40 5.70
CA ASP A 240 -18.72 -12.13 5.63
C ASP A 240 -19.74 -11.59 6.65
N LEU A 241 -19.28 -11.31 7.88
CA LEU A 241 -20.08 -10.72 8.96
C LEU A 241 -20.28 -9.21 8.81
N SER A 242 -19.66 -8.58 7.82
CA SER A 242 -19.74 -7.14 7.57
C SER A 242 -19.40 -6.30 8.82
N LEU A 243 -18.35 -6.68 9.56
CA LEU A 243 -17.97 -6.04 10.83
C LEU A 243 -17.65 -4.54 10.68
N HIS A 244 -17.33 -4.10 9.47
CA HIS A 244 -17.10 -2.70 9.12
C HIS A 244 -18.39 -1.85 9.08
N THR A 245 -19.56 -2.47 9.07
CA THR A 245 -20.86 -1.80 9.04
C THR A 245 -21.43 -1.59 10.43
N VAL A 246 -22.29 -0.59 10.58
CA VAL A 246 -22.98 -0.33 11.87
C VAL A 246 -23.76 -1.56 12.34
N SER A 247 -24.53 -2.20 11.46
CA SER A 247 -25.34 -3.37 11.77
C SER A 247 -24.50 -4.63 12.01
N GLY A 248 -23.49 -4.88 11.19
CA GLY A 248 -22.62 -6.07 11.31
C GLY A 248 -21.68 -6.01 12.50
N SER A 249 -21.31 -4.82 12.98
CA SER A 249 -20.37 -4.67 14.09
C SER A 249 -20.83 -5.31 15.41
N SER A 250 -22.11 -5.68 15.55
CA SER A 250 -22.66 -6.33 16.75
C SER A 250 -22.71 -7.87 16.65
N SER A 251 -22.24 -8.46 15.54
CA SER A 251 -22.36 -9.90 15.29
C SER A 251 -21.30 -10.77 15.96
N VAL A 252 -20.36 -10.18 16.69
CA VAL A 252 -19.27 -10.87 17.39
C VAL A 252 -19.08 -10.30 18.78
N GLU A 253 -18.46 -11.10 19.65
CA GLU A 253 -18.05 -10.66 20.98
C GLU A 253 -16.76 -9.87 20.89
N TRP A 254 -16.84 -8.57 21.17
CA TRP A 254 -15.68 -7.69 21.21
C TRP A 254 -15.08 -7.68 22.60
N VAL A 255 -13.75 -7.66 22.68
CA VAL A 255 -13.01 -7.52 23.94
C VAL A 255 -12.43 -6.12 24.08
N GLU A 256 -12.34 -5.62 25.30
CA GLU A 256 -11.84 -4.28 25.63
C GLU A 256 -11.01 -4.27 26.91
N GLY A 257 -10.49 -3.11 27.29
CA GLY A 257 -9.68 -2.94 28.50
C GLY A 257 -8.41 -3.79 28.47
N SER A 258 -8.16 -4.56 29.53
CA SER A 258 -6.98 -5.42 29.64
C SER A 258 -6.95 -6.58 28.65
N SER A 259 -8.10 -6.98 28.12
CA SER A 259 -8.22 -8.08 27.14
C SER A 259 -8.07 -7.61 25.70
N LEU A 260 -7.86 -6.31 25.46
CA LEU A 260 -7.68 -5.76 24.13
C LEU A 260 -6.49 -6.44 23.45
N ALA A 261 -6.71 -6.98 22.25
CA ALA A 261 -5.68 -7.66 21.49
C ALA A 261 -4.54 -6.67 21.15
N GLN A 262 -3.33 -6.99 21.60
CA GLN A 262 -2.13 -6.23 21.29
C GLN A 262 -1.18 -7.06 20.42
N LYS A 263 -0.67 -6.45 19.36
CA LYS A 263 0.29 -7.06 18.40
C LYS A 263 -0.17 -8.39 17.78
N GLN A 264 -1.46 -8.69 17.83
CA GLN A 264 -2.02 -9.87 17.18
C GLN A 264 -2.21 -9.59 15.67
N PRO A 265 -1.85 -10.56 14.80
CA PRO A 265 -2.21 -10.49 13.39
C PRO A 265 -3.73 -10.67 13.24
N LEU A 266 -4.25 -10.30 12.07
CA LEU A 266 -5.67 -10.44 11.70
C LEU A 266 -6.63 -10.04 12.86
N THR A 267 -6.57 -8.79 13.27
CA THR A 267 -7.40 -8.27 14.36
C THR A 267 -8.25 -7.12 13.84
N TRP A 268 -9.55 -7.22 14.07
CA TRP A 268 -10.49 -6.11 13.89
C TRP A 268 -10.49 -5.25 15.14
N TYR A 269 -10.48 -3.93 14.95
CA TYR A 269 -10.65 -2.94 16.01
C TYR A 269 -11.84 -2.06 15.68
N LYS A 270 -12.61 -1.68 16.69
CA LYS A 270 -13.65 -0.66 16.54
C LYS A 270 -13.66 0.33 17.68
N THR A 271 -14.16 1.53 17.40
CA THR A 271 -14.40 2.58 18.39
C THR A 271 -15.53 3.48 17.91
N THR A 272 -16.12 4.25 18.83
CA THR A 272 -17.11 5.28 18.51
C THR A 272 -16.58 6.63 18.95
N PHE A 273 -16.72 7.67 18.11
CA PHE A 273 -16.17 9.00 18.41
C PHE A 273 -17.08 10.14 17.91
N ASN A 274 -16.90 11.33 18.49
CA ASN A 274 -17.56 12.55 18.05
C ASN A 274 -16.70 13.29 17.03
N ALA A 275 -17.32 13.95 16.04
CA ALA A 275 -16.57 14.68 15.04
C ALA A 275 -15.78 15.83 15.70
N PRO A 276 -14.48 16.00 15.38
CA PRO A 276 -13.71 17.16 15.83
C PRO A 276 -14.34 18.46 15.32
N ALA A 277 -14.29 19.50 16.15
CA ALA A 277 -14.77 20.84 15.78
C ALA A 277 -13.98 21.42 14.58
N GLY A 278 -14.46 22.55 14.05
CA GLY A 278 -13.82 23.28 12.96
C GLY A 278 -14.14 22.74 11.57
N ASN A 279 -13.44 23.27 10.57
CA ASN A 279 -13.63 22.96 9.14
C ASN A 279 -12.37 22.42 8.46
N GLU A 280 -11.29 22.27 9.21
CA GLU A 280 -9.98 21.84 8.74
C GLU A 280 -10.02 20.37 8.29
N PRO A 281 -9.29 19.97 7.23
CA PRO A 281 -9.23 18.57 6.80
C PRO A 281 -8.80 17.64 7.93
N LEU A 282 -9.38 16.43 7.97
CA LEU A 282 -9.10 15.43 9.00
C LEU A 282 -8.32 14.25 8.41
N ALA A 283 -7.52 13.60 9.24
CA ALA A 283 -6.90 12.33 8.91
C ALA A 283 -6.69 11.48 10.16
N LEU A 284 -6.58 10.17 9.96
CA LEU A 284 -6.13 9.23 10.97
C LEU A 284 -4.61 9.11 10.91
N ASP A 285 -3.94 9.30 12.05
CA ASP A 285 -2.54 8.94 12.22
C ASP A 285 -2.45 7.44 12.52
N MET A 286 -2.03 6.66 11.53
CA MET A 286 -1.93 5.21 11.65
C MET A 286 -0.51 4.74 11.97
N SER A 287 0.41 5.63 12.37
CA SER A 287 1.83 5.31 12.60
C SER A 287 2.09 4.13 13.56
N THR A 288 1.18 3.84 14.48
CA THR A 288 1.27 2.72 15.44
C THR A 288 0.67 1.41 14.91
N MET A 289 0.11 1.42 13.71
CA MET A 289 -0.53 0.27 13.06
C MET A 289 0.43 -0.38 12.04
N GLY A 290 0.01 -1.52 11.47
CA GLY A 290 0.82 -2.26 10.49
C GLY A 290 0.29 -2.09 9.07
N LYS A 291 -0.65 -2.96 8.68
CA LYS A 291 -1.33 -2.96 7.39
C LYS A 291 -2.78 -3.39 7.55
N GLY A 292 -3.68 -2.93 6.71
CA GLY A 292 -5.04 -3.44 6.63
C GLY A 292 -5.99 -2.46 5.97
N LEU A 293 -7.21 -2.32 6.50
CA LEU A 293 -8.30 -1.55 5.92
C LEU A 293 -8.95 -0.66 7.00
N ILE A 294 -9.49 0.49 6.59
CA ILE A 294 -10.16 1.46 7.46
C ILE A 294 -11.55 1.76 6.92
N TRP A 295 -12.53 1.83 7.82
CA TRP A 295 -13.88 2.29 7.53
C TRP A 295 -14.37 3.30 8.57
N ILE A 296 -15.15 4.27 8.10
CA ILE A 296 -15.88 5.21 8.95
C ILE A 296 -17.34 5.20 8.52
N ASN A 297 -18.26 4.95 9.47
CA ASN A 297 -19.70 4.89 9.20
C ASN A 297 -20.05 3.96 8.02
N SER A 298 -19.42 2.78 7.98
CA SER A 298 -19.54 1.78 6.89
C SER A 298 -18.91 2.19 5.54
N GLN A 299 -18.37 3.41 5.42
CA GLN A 299 -17.68 3.86 4.21
C GLN A 299 -16.19 3.51 4.27
N SER A 300 -15.65 2.92 3.20
CA SER A 300 -14.24 2.58 3.14
C SER A 300 -13.38 3.84 2.96
N ILE A 301 -12.48 4.10 3.91
CA ILE A 301 -11.41 5.10 3.77
C ILE A 301 -10.31 4.56 2.84
N GLY A 302 -10.10 3.24 2.85
CA GLY A 302 -9.13 2.54 2.01
C GLY A 302 -8.14 1.70 2.81
N ARG A 303 -7.10 1.24 2.10
CA ARG A 303 -6.03 0.43 2.67
C ARG A 303 -5.08 1.31 3.49
N HIS A 304 -4.65 0.83 4.65
CA HIS A 304 -3.52 1.39 5.38
C HIS A 304 -2.31 0.47 5.31
N TRP A 305 -1.12 1.05 5.15
CA TRP A 305 0.16 0.35 5.24
C TRP A 305 1.29 1.20 5.84
N PRO A 306 1.10 1.80 7.02
CA PRO A 306 2.15 2.58 7.72
C PRO A 306 3.40 1.75 8.04
N GLY A 307 3.28 0.42 8.18
CA GLY A 307 4.43 -0.46 8.40
C GLY A 307 5.36 -0.62 7.19
N TYR A 308 4.96 -0.18 5.99
CA TYR A 308 5.85 -0.14 4.83
C TYR A 308 6.63 1.18 4.85
N ILE A 309 7.90 1.10 5.26
CA ILE A 309 8.78 2.27 5.38
C ILE A 309 9.24 2.74 3.99
N ALA A 310 9.24 4.05 3.78
CA ALA A 310 9.72 4.65 2.55
C ALA A 310 11.24 4.52 2.43
N HIS A 311 11.70 3.95 1.32
CA HIS A 311 13.11 3.80 0.97
C HIS A 311 13.41 4.56 -0.32
N GLY A 312 14.65 5.06 -0.45
CA GLY A 312 15.09 5.80 -1.63
C GLY A 312 16.21 6.78 -1.31
N SER A 313 16.58 7.60 -2.28
CA SER A 313 17.46 8.74 -2.08
C SER A 313 16.62 9.98 -1.85
N CYS A 314 16.58 10.45 -0.60
CA CYS A 314 15.97 11.73 -0.24
C CYS A 314 17.06 12.74 0.05
N GLY A 315 16.90 13.97 -0.41
CA GLY A 315 17.86 15.04 -0.22
C GLY A 315 17.31 16.39 -0.64
N GLU A 316 18.11 17.43 -0.44
CA GLU A 316 17.78 18.75 -0.98
C GLU A 316 17.77 18.69 -2.51
N CYS A 317 16.85 19.44 -3.10
CA CYS A 317 16.76 19.55 -4.55
C CYS A 317 16.54 21.00 -4.97
N ASN A 318 16.89 21.29 -6.22
CA ASN A 318 16.69 22.59 -6.86
C ASN A 318 15.69 22.45 -8.01
N TYR A 319 14.85 23.47 -8.21
CA TYR A 319 13.91 23.54 -9.35
C TYR A 319 14.64 23.50 -10.69
N ALA A 320 15.86 24.06 -10.77
CA ALA A 320 16.60 24.21 -12.00
C ALA A 320 17.11 22.86 -12.58
N GLY A 321 17.08 22.75 -13.90
CA GLY A 321 17.47 21.57 -14.66
C GLY A 321 16.39 20.50 -14.77
N THR A 322 16.61 19.54 -15.67
CA THR A 322 15.66 18.46 -15.99
C THR A 322 15.17 17.76 -14.72
N TYR A 323 13.86 17.66 -14.58
CA TYR A 323 13.22 16.98 -13.46
C TYR A 323 13.09 15.48 -13.75
N THR A 324 13.28 14.66 -12.73
CA THR A 324 12.91 13.24 -12.71
C THR A 324 12.06 12.97 -11.49
N ASP A 325 11.25 11.92 -11.53
CA ASP A 325 10.42 11.45 -10.42
C ASP A 325 11.23 11.28 -9.12
N LYS A 326 12.53 10.96 -9.23
CA LYS A 326 13.45 10.74 -8.11
C LYS A 326 14.17 11.99 -7.59
N LYS A 327 14.07 13.13 -8.27
CA LYS A 327 14.92 14.31 -8.01
C LYS A 327 14.67 14.96 -6.64
N CYS A 328 13.41 14.96 -6.19
CA CYS A 328 12.96 15.69 -5.00
C CYS A 328 12.19 14.80 -4.02
N HIS A 329 12.62 13.54 -3.86
CA HIS A 329 12.00 12.64 -2.88
C HIS A 329 12.16 13.18 -1.45
N THR A 330 11.16 12.94 -0.63
CA THR A 330 11.11 13.30 0.79
C THR A 330 10.60 12.13 1.61
N ASN A 331 10.64 12.25 2.94
CA ASN A 331 10.02 11.28 3.87
C ASN A 331 10.66 9.88 3.89
N CYS A 332 11.89 9.71 3.39
CA CYS A 332 12.65 8.46 3.55
C CYS A 332 12.82 8.11 5.03
N GLY A 333 12.71 6.82 5.37
CA GLY A 333 12.79 6.32 6.75
C GLY A 333 11.52 6.51 7.58
N GLN A 334 10.47 7.12 7.03
CA GLN A 334 9.15 7.26 7.64
C GLN A 334 8.17 6.26 7.01
N PRO A 335 7.00 6.00 7.63
CA PRO A 335 5.89 5.33 6.96
C PRO A 335 5.64 5.94 5.57
N SER A 336 5.58 5.09 4.53
CA SER A 336 5.26 5.52 3.16
C SER A 336 3.98 6.34 3.10
N GLN A 337 2.99 5.96 3.90
CA GLN A 337 1.83 6.78 4.23
C GLN A 337 1.47 6.64 5.72
N ARG A 338 1.61 7.74 6.47
CA ARG A 338 1.23 7.84 7.88
C ARG A 338 -0.21 8.27 8.10
N TRP A 339 -0.64 9.28 7.34
CA TRP A 339 -1.93 9.94 7.50
C TRP A 339 -2.94 9.47 6.45
N TYR A 340 -4.12 9.09 6.90
CA TYR A 340 -5.20 8.58 6.06
C TYR A 340 -6.38 9.53 6.12
N HIS A 341 -6.66 10.20 5.01
CA HIS A 341 -7.66 11.27 4.94
C HIS A 341 -9.06 10.79 5.35
N VAL A 342 -9.73 11.59 6.16
CA VAL A 342 -11.12 11.39 6.59
C VAL A 342 -11.96 12.56 6.06
N PRO A 343 -12.84 12.34 5.07
CA PRO A 343 -13.73 13.38 4.60
C PRO A 343 -14.68 13.83 5.71
N ARG A 344 -14.74 15.14 5.99
CA ARG A 344 -15.67 15.69 7.00
C ARG A 344 -17.14 15.36 6.70
N SER A 345 -17.50 15.29 5.42
CA SER A 345 -18.85 14.93 4.98
C SER A 345 -19.27 13.50 5.32
N TRP A 346 -18.34 12.63 5.72
CA TRP A 346 -18.64 11.27 6.15
C TRP A 346 -18.90 11.17 7.65
N LEU A 347 -18.77 12.27 8.39
CA LEU A 347 -18.94 12.31 9.84
C LEU A 347 -20.31 12.90 10.21
N ASN A 348 -20.97 12.23 11.15
CA ASN A 348 -22.04 12.78 11.95
C ASN A 348 -21.43 13.62 13.11
N PRO A 349 -22.19 14.54 13.73
CA PRO A 349 -21.71 15.30 14.88
C PRO A 349 -21.21 14.40 16.03
N THR A 350 -21.93 13.29 16.29
CA THR A 350 -21.64 12.33 17.34
C THR A 350 -21.86 10.90 16.86
N GLY A 351 -21.27 9.93 17.56
CA GLY A 351 -21.59 8.51 17.33
C GLY A 351 -21.02 7.93 16.04
N ASN A 352 -19.89 8.45 15.56
CA ASN A 352 -19.23 7.92 14.36
C ASN A 352 -18.56 6.59 14.69
N LEU A 353 -18.86 5.56 13.90
CA LEU A 353 -18.21 4.26 14.01
C LEU A 353 -16.93 4.26 13.18
N LEU A 354 -15.78 4.04 13.82
CA LEU A 354 -14.51 3.75 13.16
C LEU A 354 -14.20 2.27 13.32
N VAL A 355 -13.99 1.57 12.21
CA VAL A 355 -13.54 0.17 12.18
C VAL A 355 -12.21 0.08 11.44
N VAL A 356 -11.28 -0.68 12.00
CA VAL A 356 -9.96 -0.90 11.43
C VAL A 356 -9.66 -2.39 11.45
N LEU A 357 -9.37 -2.97 10.28
CA LEU A 357 -8.73 -4.27 10.20
C LEU A 357 -7.21 -4.06 10.27
N LYS A 358 -6.53 -4.73 11.20
CA LYS A 358 -5.07 -4.81 11.32
C LYS A 358 -4.60 -6.23 10.98
N ARG A 359 -3.72 -6.36 10.00
CA ARG A 359 -3.24 -7.65 9.52
C ARG A 359 -1.90 -8.08 10.09
N VAL A 360 -0.98 -7.14 10.21
CA VAL A 360 0.36 -7.39 10.75
C VAL A 360 0.56 -6.56 12.01
N GLY A 361 0.91 -7.23 13.12
CA GLY A 361 1.52 -6.60 14.29
C GLY A 361 3.03 -6.67 14.15
N TRP A 362 3.69 -5.52 14.15
CA TRP A 362 5.12 -5.41 14.35
C TRP A 362 5.39 -5.03 15.81
#